data_AF-A0A8H3VTP1-F1
#
_entry.id   AF-A0A8H3VTP1-F1
#
_cell.length_a   1.000
_cell.length_b   1.000
_cell.length_c   1.000
_cell.angle_alpha   90.00
_cell.angle_beta   90.00
_cell.angle_gamma   90.00
#
_symmetry.space_group_name_H-M   'P 1'
#
loop_
_entity.id
_entity.type
_entity.pdbx_description
1 polymer ?
#
loop_
_entity_poly.entity_id
_entity_poly.type
_entity_poly.pdbx_seq_one_letter_code
_entity_poly.pdbx_strand_id
1 'polypeptide(L)'
;MPSSIASRTALLRIQTQCLRKPRPTRQCTPTRHISTKRNPRPDEIDEILKQPILNPADEIALERHYLAQQAYRTKRMKWAGVGLALTVVAQLITVYFMNIKINEAQALQREREEEGAQANGDEIVKDPPAKKEGGEWFPKTKMDGPDPEKFQGKEVVVAPGGQKLLAHDGETGQDIELVETGTSTIPHFPKTIHLPSTSGNRDDTEYTLLGLGIRTVSFLSIQVYVVGFYIQTSSLPTLQQTLIKRINPLASSLVSTEKQDLRTLLLAGASSYELWDDILSDKTLNLKTAFRVVPTRNTDFAHLRDGFVRGITARTQVAKAQGNSPFEDESFGAAMRDFKALMQGKGSAPTGSVLVLTRDGDGALGLVYQDKKGAVQDFGSVGDERIARLLWLVYLGGENVSSEAARRGVVEGIIDVVSRPLGSVETKVD
;
A
#
# COMPACT_ATOMS: atom_id res chain seq x y z
N MET A 1 76.81 -77.45 21.75
CA MET A 1 77.96 -78.30 22.13
C MET A 1 78.62 -78.80 20.85
N PRO A 2 79.93 -78.72 20.67
CA PRO A 2 80.68 -77.48 20.43
C PRO A 2 81.50 -77.45 19.12
N SER A 3 82.05 -76.27 18.83
CA SER A 3 83.40 -75.97 18.28
C SER A 3 83.79 -76.36 16.84
N SER A 4 84.10 -75.34 16.02
CA SER A 4 85.48 -75.03 15.52
C SER A 4 85.37 -73.94 14.43
N ILE A 5 85.63 -72.67 14.74
CA ILE A 5 86.92 -71.96 14.54
C ILE A 5 87.63 -72.32 13.23
N ALA A 6 87.62 -71.37 12.28
CA ALA A 6 88.76 -71.06 11.41
C ALA A 6 88.59 -69.67 10.78
N SER A 7 89.20 -68.67 11.43
CA SER A 7 89.38 -67.32 10.92
C SER A 7 90.34 -67.31 9.73
N ARG A 8 89.95 -66.66 8.62
CA ARG A 8 90.89 -66.16 7.62
C ARG A 8 90.56 -64.70 7.30
N THR A 9 91.32 -63.82 7.91
CA THR A 9 91.47 -62.40 7.63
C THR A 9 92.26 -62.25 6.33
N ALA A 10 91.71 -61.61 5.31
CA ALA A 10 92.50 -60.99 4.25
C ALA A 10 91.70 -59.91 3.50
N LEU A 11 92.09 -58.67 3.78
CA LEU A 11 92.17 -57.54 2.85
C LEU A 11 90.87 -56.87 2.39
N LEU A 12 90.53 -55.85 3.18
CA LEU A 12 89.89 -54.60 2.79
C LEU A 12 90.38 -54.09 1.43
N ARG A 13 89.46 -54.01 0.47
CA ARG A 13 89.56 -53.06 -0.66
C ARG A 13 88.35 -52.12 -0.57
N ILE A 14 88.57 -51.03 0.14
CA ILE A 14 87.64 -49.89 0.20
C ILE A 14 87.67 -49.25 -1.18
N GLN A 15 86.61 -49.48 -1.97
CA GLN A 15 86.36 -48.65 -3.14
C GLN A 15 85.85 -47.29 -2.66
N THR A 16 86.75 -46.32 -2.68
CA THR A 16 86.45 -44.89 -2.57
C THR A 16 85.60 -44.48 -3.78
N GLN A 17 84.28 -44.52 -3.65
CA GLN A 17 83.39 -43.78 -4.53
C GLN A 17 83.16 -42.39 -3.96
N CYS A 18 83.60 -41.42 -4.76
CA CYS A 18 83.74 -40.03 -4.46
C CYS A 18 82.45 -39.39 -3.93
N LEU A 19 82.57 -38.75 -2.76
CA LEU A 19 81.67 -37.72 -2.26
C LEU A 19 81.45 -36.66 -3.36
N ARG A 20 80.25 -36.67 -3.94
CA ARG A 20 79.79 -35.62 -4.87
C ARG A 20 79.68 -34.32 -4.06
N LYS A 21 80.63 -33.40 -4.25
CA LYS A 21 80.54 -32.03 -3.73
C LYS A 21 79.21 -31.41 -4.20
N PRO A 22 78.43 -30.75 -3.32
CA PRO A 22 77.29 -29.95 -3.77
C PRO A 22 77.82 -28.80 -4.62
N ARG A 23 77.32 -28.67 -5.85
CA ARG A 23 77.58 -27.50 -6.70
C ARG A 23 76.94 -26.27 -6.04
N PRO A 24 77.68 -25.22 -5.67
CA PRO A 24 77.08 -23.93 -5.36
C PRO A 24 76.96 -23.18 -6.69
N THR A 25 75.91 -23.49 -7.46
CA THR A 25 75.44 -22.58 -8.50
C THR A 25 74.04 -22.13 -8.11
N ARG A 26 73.97 -21.41 -6.98
CA ARG A 26 72.99 -20.31 -6.88
C ARG A 26 73.41 -19.31 -7.95
N GLN A 27 72.85 -19.42 -9.14
CA GLN A 27 72.68 -18.24 -9.96
C GLN A 27 71.80 -17.31 -9.14
N CYS A 28 72.45 -16.32 -8.51
CA CYS A 28 71.77 -15.15 -8.02
C CYS A 28 71.19 -14.48 -9.27
N THR A 29 69.96 -14.83 -9.64
CA THR A 29 69.19 -13.98 -10.54
C THR A 29 69.23 -12.60 -9.90
N PRO A 30 69.71 -11.56 -10.59
CA PRO A 30 69.62 -10.22 -10.04
C PRO A 30 68.15 -10.03 -9.67
N THR A 31 67.89 -9.71 -8.41
CA THR A 31 66.61 -9.15 -7.98
C THR A 31 66.46 -7.87 -8.77
N ARG A 32 65.95 -8.02 -10.00
CA ARG A 32 65.40 -6.93 -10.77
C ARG A 32 64.37 -6.36 -9.81
N HIS A 33 64.61 -5.17 -9.28
CA HIS A 33 63.57 -4.39 -8.65
C HIS A 33 62.49 -4.21 -9.72
N ILE A 34 61.55 -5.16 -9.77
CA ILE A 34 60.35 -5.08 -10.57
C ILE A 34 59.49 -4.09 -9.80
N SER A 35 59.85 -2.81 -9.93
CA SER A 35 58.89 -1.74 -9.78
C SER A 35 57.91 -1.92 -10.92
N THR A 36 56.87 -2.69 -10.67
CA THR A 36 55.68 -2.64 -11.51
C THR A 36 54.52 -2.47 -10.57
N LYS A 37 54.27 -1.21 -10.21
CA LYS A 37 52.93 -0.71 -9.93
C LYS A 37 52.08 -1.03 -11.14
N ARG A 38 51.53 -2.24 -11.16
CA ARG A 38 50.80 -2.78 -12.28
C ARG A 38 49.40 -3.12 -11.79
N ASN A 39 48.41 -2.58 -12.49
CA ASN A 39 47.03 -2.93 -12.22
C ASN A 39 46.83 -4.44 -12.47
N PRO A 40 46.14 -5.15 -11.55
CA PRO A 40 45.90 -6.58 -11.69
C PRO A 40 45.09 -6.86 -12.96
N ARG A 41 45.43 -7.93 -13.68
CA ARG A 41 44.64 -8.31 -14.85
C ARG A 41 43.28 -8.90 -14.41
N PRO A 42 42.22 -8.84 -15.25
CA PRO A 42 40.89 -9.30 -14.88
C PRO A 42 40.79 -10.77 -14.42
N ASP A 43 41.66 -11.63 -14.92
CA ASP A 43 41.83 -13.05 -14.57
C ASP A 43 42.57 -13.25 -13.24
N GLU A 44 43.45 -12.33 -12.86
CA GLU A 44 44.25 -12.39 -11.62
C GLU A 44 43.46 -11.89 -10.39
N ILE A 45 42.41 -11.07 -10.57
CA ILE A 45 41.66 -10.43 -9.47
C ILE A 45 41.10 -11.47 -8.49
N ASP A 46 40.44 -12.51 -9.00
CA ASP A 46 39.80 -13.52 -8.14
C ASP A 46 40.82 -14.42 -7.43
N GLU A 47 42.01 -14.58 -8.01
CA GLU A 47 43.11 -15.33 -7.39
C GLU A 47 43.80 -14.50 -6.30
N ILE A 48 44.06 -13.21 -6.56
CA ILE A 48 44.64 -12.27 -5.59
C ILE A 48 43.75 -12.14 -4.35
N LEU A 49 42.42 -12.07 -4.53
CA LEU A 49 41.48 -11.95 -3.41
C LEU A 49 41.33 -13.23 -2.57
N LYS A 50 41.73 -14.39 -3.11
CA LYS A 50 41.73 -15.67 -2.37
C LYS A 50 43.00 -15.90 -1.57
N GLN A 51 44.10 -15.24 -1.93
CA GLN A 51 45.38 -15.40 -1.25
C GLN A 51 45.40 -14.56 0.03
N PRO A 52 45.64 -15.16 1.21
CA PRO A 52 45.77 -14.40 2.45
C PRO A 52 47.06 -13.57 2.44
N ILE A 53 47.00 -12.34 2.97
CA ILE A 53 48.17 -11.48 3.12
C ILE A 53 49.05 -12.06 4.24
N LEU A 54 50.11 -12.76 3.87
CA LEU A 54 51.04 -13.44 4.80
C LEU A 54 51.90 -12.46 5.62
N ASN A 55 52.18 -11.28 5.09
CA ASN A 55 52.95 -10.24 5.77
C ASN A 55 52.26 -8.88 5.66
N PRO A 56 51.70 -8.34 6.76
CA PRO A 56 50.99 -7.06 6.75
C PRO A 56 51.91 -5.84 6.58
N ALA A 57 53.23 -5.99 6.71
CA ALA A 57 54.20 -4.92 6.50
C ALA A 57 54.70 -4.81 5.04
N ASP A 58 54.25 -5.68 4.14
CA ASP A 58 54.57 -5.61 2.71
C ASP A 58 53.59 -4.66 1.99
N GLU A 59 54.03 -3.42 1.79
CA GLU A 59 53.25 -2.37 1.13
C GLU A 59 52.80 -2.75 -0.29
N ILE A 60 53.61 -3.52 -1.02
CA ILE A 60 53.32 -3.90 -2.40
C ILE A 60 52.21 -4.94 -2.45
N ALA A 61 52.22 -5.91 -1.54
CA ALA A 61 51.17 -6.91 -1.42
C ALA A 61 49.83 -6.27 -1.02
N LEU A 62 49.87 -5.32 -0.08
CA LEU A 62 48.68 -4.59 0.38
C LEU A 62 48.07 -3.73 -0.74
N GLU A 63 48.89 -2.96 -1.47
CA GLU A 63 48.44 -2.12 -2.58
C GLU A 63 47.80 -2.95 -3.69
N ARG A 64 48.39 -4.12 -4.04
CA ARG A 64 47.80 -5.05 -5.02
C ARG A 64 46.45 -5.59 -4.59
N HIS A 65 46.32 -5.96 -3.32
CA HIS A 65 45.06 -6.49 -2.77
C HIS A 65 43.98 -5.40 -2.75
N TYR A 66 44.33 -4.15 -2.41
CA TYR A 66 43.42 -3.00 -2.46
C TYR A 66 42.94 -2.72 -3.90
N LEU A 67 43.85 -2.68 -4.87
CA LEU A 67 43.50 -2.48 -6.28
C LEU A 67 42.63 -3.62 -6.82
N ALA A 68 42.88 -4.86 -6.42
CA ALA A 68 42.06 -6.01 -6.77
C ALA A 68 40.64 -5.89 -6.18
N GLN A 69 40.49 -5.46 -4.92
CA GLN A 69 39.18 -5.21 -4.31
C GLN A 69 38.40 -4.11 -5.02
N GLN A 70 39.08 -3.00 -5.36
CA GLN A 70 38.44 -1.90 -6.09
C GLN A 70 37.98 -2.36 -7.48
N ALA A 71 38.84 -3.06 -8.23
CA ALA A 71 38.51 -3.60 -9.54
C ALA A 71 37.36 -4.61 -9.50
N TYR A 72 37.32 -5.48 -8.48
CA TYR A 72 36.22 -6.42 -8.24
C TYR A 72 34.89 -5.69 -8.00
N ARG A 73 34.87 -4.67 -7.12
CA ARG A 73 33.68 -3.85 -6.85
C ARG A 73 33.21 -3.12 -8.11
N THR A 74 34.11 -2.52 -8.88
CA THR A 74 33.77 -1.84 -10.13
C THR A 74 33.22 -2.81 -11.18
N LYS A 75 33.78 -4.02 -11.32
CA LYS A 75 33.25 -5.07 -12.19
C LYS A 75 31.83 -5.45 -11.79
N ARG A 76 31.58 -5.68 -10.49
CA ARG A 76 30.25 -6.02 -9.97
C ARG A 76 29.22 -4.91 -10.19
N MET A 77 29.60 -3.64 -9.96
CA MET A 77 28.74 -2.48 -10.25
C MET A 77 28.39 -2.38 -11.73
N LYS A 78 29.35 -2.62 -12.63
CA LYS A 78 29.09 -2.64 -14.09
C LYS A 78 28.14 -3.76 -14.49
N TRP A 79 28.30 -4.97 -13.96
CA TRP A 79 27.37 -6.08 -14.21
C TRP A 79 25.97 -5.82 -13.67
N ALA A 80 25.86 -5.23 -12.48
CA ALA A 80 24.57 -4.80 -11.93
C ALA A 80 23.90 -3.73 -12.80
N GLY A 81 24.68 -2.76 -13.30
CA GLY A 81 24.19 -1.73 -14.23
C GLY A 81 23.71 -2.29 -15.57
N VAL A 82 24.41 -3.27 -16.14
CA VAL A 82 23.97 -3.98 -17.35
C VAL A 82 22.66 -4.74 -17.10
N GLY A 83 22.54 -5.42 -15.96
CA GLY A 83 21.29 -6.09 -15.58
C GLY A 83 20.11 -5.13 -15.52
N LEU A 84 20.28 -3.97 -14.89
CA LEU A 84 19.24 -2.93 -14.82
C LEU A 84 18.87 -2.40 -16.22
N ALA A 85 19.86 -2.11 -17.07
CA ALA A 85 19.60 -1.65 -18.44
C ALA A 85 18.80 -2.70 -19.25
N LEU A 86 19.13 -3.98 -19.14
CA LEU A 86 18.39 -5.07 -19.80
C LEU A 86 16.94 -5.15 -19.31
N THR A 87 16.68 -4.95 -18.01
CA THR A 87 15.31 -4.96 -17.49
C THR A 87 14.46 -3.81 -18.03
N VAL A 88 15.03 -2.61 -18.16
CA VAL A 88 14.34 -1.45 -18.73
C VAL A 88 14.05 -1.67 -20.23
N VAL A 89 15.02 -2.22 -20.98
CA VAL A 89 14.82 -2.54 -22.41
C VAL A 89 13.73 -3.60 -22.59
N ALA A 90 13.69 -4.64 -21.76
CA ALA A 90 12.64 -5.66 -21.80
C ALA A 90 11.24 -5.08 -21.55
N GLN A 91 11.11 -4.12 -20.63
CA GLN A 91 9.85 -3.41 -20.38
C GLN A 91 9.42 -2.58 -21.59
N LEU A 92 10.36 -1.83 -22.21
CA LEU A 92 10.06 -1.02 -23.41
C LEU A 92 9.62 -1.89 -24.59
N ILE A 93 10.28 -3.03 -24.81
CA ILE A 93 9.90 -4.00 -25.85
C ILE A 93 8.48 -4.53 -25.61
N THR A 94 8.14 -4.84 -24.36
CA THR A 94 6.81 -5.35 -23.99
C THR A 94 5.72 -4.32 -24.28
N VAL A 95 5.96 -3.05 -23.92
CA VAL A 95 5.03 -1.94 -24.22
C VAL A 95 4.89 -1.76 -25.73
N TYR A 96 5.98 -1.82 -26.49
CA TYR A 96 5.96 -1.66 -27.94
C TYR A 96 5.16 -2.76 -28.64
N PHE A 97 5.38 -4.03 -28.30
CA PHE A 97 4.62 -5.14 -28.86
C PHE A 97 3.13 -5.11 -28.48
N MET A 98 2.80 -4.68 -27.26
CA MET A 98 1.41 -4.45 -26.86
C MET A 98 0.77 -3.35 -27.71
N ASN A 99 1.49 -2.27 -27.99
CA ASN A 99 0.97 -1.16 -28.79
C ASN A 99 0.71 -1.55 -30.26
N ILE A 100 1.57 -2.39 -30.84
CA ILE A 100 1.33 -2.96 -32.19
C ILE A 100 0.04 -3.77 -32.21
N LYS A 101 -0.15 -4.67 -31.23
CA LYS A 101 -1.37 -5.50 -31.14
C LYS A 101 -2.63 -4.66 -30.94
N ILE A 102 -2.53 -3.56 -30.19
CA ILE A 102 -3.63 -2.59 -30.02
C ILE A 102 -3.99 -1.95 -31.36
N ASN A 103 -2.99 -1.49 -32.13
CA ASN A 103 -3.22 -0.86 -33.42
C ASN A 103 -3.81 -1.83 -34.46
N GLU A 104 -3.33 -3.08 -34.49
CA GLU A 104 -3.89 -4.14 -35.35
C GLU A 104 -5.34 -4.47 -34.96
N ALA A 105 -5.64 -4.57 -33.67
CA ALA A 105 -7.00 -4.81 -33.19
C ALA A 105 -7.96 -3.65 -33.54
N GLN A 106 -7.48 -2.41 -33.48
CA GLN A 106 -8.25 -1.23 -33.88
C GLN A 106 -8.49 -1.18 -35.39
N ALA A 107 -7.52 -1.62 -36.21
CA ALA A 107 -7.70 -1.71 -37.66
C ALA A 107 -8.78 -2.73 -38.05
N LEU A 108 -8.76 -3.92 -37.43
CA LEU A 108 -9.79 -4.97 -37.62
C LEU A 108 -11.19 -4.52 -37.17
N GLN A 109 -11.28 -3.70 -36.12
CA GLN A 109 -12.56 -3.14 -35.68
C GLN A 109 -13.13 -2.14 -36.69
N ARG A 110 -12.28 -1.29 -37.28
CA ARG A 110 -12.69 -0.35 -38.32
C ARG A 110 -13.20 -1.07 -39.56
N GLU A 111 -12.52 -2.13 -39.99
CA GLU A 111 -13.00 -2.96 -41.11
C GLU A 111 -14.39 -3.57 -40.82
N ARG A 112 -14.62 -4.10 -39.61
CA ARG A 112 -15.94 -4.63 -39.21
C ARG A 112 -17.03 -3.56 -39.09
N GLU A 113 -16.68 -2.37 -38.64
CA GLU A 113 -17.60 -1.24 -38.54
C GLU A 113 -17.96 -0.69 -39.93
N GLU A 114 -17.00 -0.65 -40.86
CA GLU A 114 -17.21 -0.27 -42.26
C GLU A 114 -18.07 -1.32 -43.00
N GLU A 115 -17.82 -2.62 -42.78
CA GLU A 115 -18.66 -3.71 -43.30
C GLU A 115 -20.09 -3.68 -42.71
N GLY A 116 -20.21 -3.40 -41.41
CA GLY A 116 -21.50 -3.28 -40.72
C GLY A 116 -22.30 -2.05 -41.13
N ALA A 117 -21.63 -0.93 -41.41
CA ALA A 117 -22.25 0.30 -41.90
C ALA A 117 -22.75 0.14 -43.35
N GLN A 118 -21.99 -0.54 -44.22
CA GLN A 118 -22.44 -0.88 -45.57
C GLN A 118 -23.64 -1.84 -45.59
N ALA A 119 -23.75 -2.74 -44.62
CA ALA A 119 -24.88 -3.66 -44.50
C ALA A 119 -26.20 -2.98 -44.06
N ASN A 120 -26.12 -1.84 -43.37
CA ASN A 120 -27.29 -1.10 -42.86
C ASN A 120 -27.71 0.09 -43.73
N GLY A 121 -27.01 0.38 -44.83
CA GLY A 121 -27.44 1.37 -45.82
C GLY A 121 -27.31 2.84 -45.43
N ASP A 122 -26.53 3.17 -44.40
CA ASP A 122 -26.27 4.55 -43.99
C ASP A 122 -25.06 5.15 -44.74
N GLU A 123 -25.22 6.37 -45.25
CA GLU A 123 -24.20 7.07 -46.04
C GLU A 123 -23.08 7.65 -45.14
N ILE A 124 -21.83 7.32 -45.46
CA ILE A 124 -20.65 7.67 -44.66
C ILE A 124 -20.26 9.15 -44.88
N VAL A 125 -20.67 10.03 -43.98
CA VAL A 125 -20.14 11.40 -43.88
C VAL A 125 -18.74 11.35 -43.27
N LYS A 126 -17.72 11.65 -44.08
CA LYS A 126 -16.32 11.82 -43.64
C LYS A 126 -16.11 13.22 -43.07
N ASP A 127 -16.33 13.39 -41.78
CA ASP A 127 -15.70 14.46 -41.01
C ASP A 127 -14.88 13.87 -39.84
N PRO A 128 -13.65 14.35 -39.60
CA PRO A 128 -12.79 13.78 -38.57
C PRO A 128 -13.19 14.32 -37.19
N PRO A 129 -13.57 13.47 -36.21
CA PRO A 129 -13.87 13.97 -34.89
C PRO A 129 -12.59 14.24 -34.08
N ALA A 130 -12.62 15.36 -33.38
CA ALA A 130 -11.62 15.81 -32.43
C ALA A 130 -11.31 14.74 -31.37
N LYS A 131 -10.02 14.67 -30.99
CA LYS A 131 -9.47 13.79 -29.94
C LYS A 131 -10.33 13.84 -28.67
N LYS A 132 -11.08 12.76 -28.41
CA LYS A 132 -11.59 12.42 -27.08
C LYS A 132 -10.66 11.38 -26.45
N GLU A 133 -10.14 11.73 -25.30
CA GLU A 133 -9.28 10.88 -24.48
C GLU A 133 -10.07 9.67 -23.94
N GLY A 134 -9.44 8.49 -23.99
CA GLY A 134 -9.72 7.37 -23.07
C GLY A 134 -10.98 6.54 -23.31
N GLY A 135 -11.02 5.77 -24.42
CA GLY A 135 -12.01 4.70 -24.60
C GLY A 135 -11.70 3.46 -23.77
N GLU A 136 -12.68 3.01 -22.97
CA GLU A 136 -12.65 1.85 -22.07
C GLU A 136 -12.28 0.54 -22.80
N TRP A 137 -11.10 -0.03 -22.50
CA TRP A 137 -10.57 -1.29 -23.09
C TRP A 137 -11.16 -2.58 -22.47
N PHE A 138 -12.05 -2.49 -21.48
CA PHE A 138 -12.69 -3.67 -20.92
C PHE A 138 -14.08 -3.83 -21.53
N PRO A 139 -14.41 -4.97 -22.17
CA PRO A 139 -15.81 -5.28 -22.38
C PRO A 139 -16.49 -5.23 -21.02
N LYS A 140 -17.57 -4.46 -20.91
CA LYS A 140 -18.53 -4.55 -19.79
C LYS A 140 -19.17 -5.93 -19.88
N THR A 141 -18.40 -6.94 -19.49
CA THR A 141 -18.96 -8.12 -18.85
C THR A 141 -19.80 -7.52 -17.75
N LYS A 142 -21.13 -7.62 -17.85
CA LYS A 142 -22.03 -7.27 -16.76
C LYS A 142 -21.58 -8.14 -15.59
N MET A 143 -20.66 -7.62 -14.77
CA MET A 143 -20.48 -8.16 -13.44
C MET A 143 -21.83 -7.98 -12.76
N ASP A 144 -22.26 -8.95 -11.96
CA ASP A 144 -23.48 -8.89 -11.16
C ASP A 144 -23.35 -7.79 -10.09
N GLY A 145 -23.21 -6.54 -10.54
CA GLY A 145 -23.24 -5.34 -9.74
C GLY A 145 -24.70 -5.00 -9.46
N PRO A 146 -24.98 -4.43 -8.28
CA PRO A 146 -26.31 -3.91 -7.98
C PRO A 146 -26.78 -2.94 -9.07
N ASP A 147 -28.05 -3.07 -9.43
CA ASP A 147 -28.75 -2.21 -10.40
C ASP A 147 -28.68 -0.74 -9.92
N PRO A 148 -28.17 0.21 -10.73
CA PRO A 148 -28.09 1.62 -10.33
C PRO A 148 -29.44 2.27 -10.04
N GLU A 149 -30.53 1.69 -10.53
CA GLU A 149 -31.90 2.13 -10.27
C GLU A 149 -32.42 1.61 -8.91
N LYS A 150 -31.66 0.73 -8.23
CA LYS A 150 -32.06 0.14 -6.94
C LYS A 150 -30.95 0.23 -5.88
N PHE A 151 -31.32 0.67 -4.69
CA PHE A 151 -30.46 0.63 -3.51
C PHE A 151 -31.02 -0.34 -2.48
N GLN A 152 -30.30 -1.45 -2.19
CA GLN A 152 -30.76 -2.49 -1.26
C GLN A 152 -32.17 -3.04 -1.59
N GLY A 153 -32.51 -3.11 -2.89
CA GLY A 153 -33.83 -3.55 -3.36
C GLY A 153 -34.89 -2.45 -3.44
N LYS A 154 -34.60 -1.23 -2.95
CA LYS A 154 -35.49 -0.06 -2.98
C LYS A 154 -35.25 0.77 -4.25
N GLU A 155 -36.30 1.37 -4.80
CA GLU A 155 -36.21 2.19 -6.01
C GLU A 155 -35.53 3.54 -5.72
N VAL A 156 -34.58 3.93 -6.56
CA VAL A 156 -33.86 5.19 -6.47
C VAL A 156 -34.59 6.24 -7.31
N VAL A 157 -35.11 7.27 -6.66
CA VAL A 157 -35.86 8.36 -7.27
C VAL A 157 -35.09 9.67 -7.06
N VAL A 158 -35.10 10.54 -8.07
CA VAL A 158 -34.59 11.91 -7.93
C VAL A 158 -35.64 12.75 -7.21
N ALA A 159 -35.26 13.38 -6.09
CA ALA A 159 -36.16 14.22 -5.30
C ALA A 159 -36.73 15.38 -6.14
N PRO A 160 -37.95 15.87 -5.81
CA PRO A 160 -38.50 17.08 -6.42
C PRO A 160 -37.51 18.25 -6.29
N GLY A 161 -37.02 18.77 -7.42
CA GLY A 161 -35.97 19.80 -7.47
C GLY A 161 -34.61 19.33 -7.99
N GLY A 162 -34.44 18.04 -8.31
CA GLY A 162 -33.33 17.53 -9.12
C GLY A 162 -31.96 17.41 -8.43
N GLN A 163 -31.85 17.80 -7.16
CA GLN A 163 -30.55 17.90 -6.46
C GLN A 163 -30.20 16.71 -5.58
N LYS A 164 -31.18 15.87 -5.18
CA LYS A 164 -30.98 14.77 -4.23
C LYS A 164 -31.47 13.45 -4.80
N LEU A 165 -30.72 12.39 -4.54
CA LEU A 165 -31.12 11.01 -4.82
C LEU A 165 -31.73 10.43 -3.55
N LEU A 166 -32.93 9.87 -3.65
CA LEU A 166 -33.65 9.26 -2.54
C LEU A 166 -33.93 7.80 -2.89
N ALA A 167 -33.64 6.88 -1.98
CA ALA A 167 -34.19 5.53 -2.06
C ALA A 167 -35.47 5.47 -1.22
N HIS A 168 -36.61 5.28 -1.88
CA HIS A 168 -37.90 5.21 -1.20
C HIS A 168 -38.11 3.82 -0.62
N ASP A 169 -38.32 3.74 0.69
CA ASP A 169 -38.72 2.50 1.35
C ASP A 169 -40.24 2.33 1.31
N GLY A 170 -40.74 1.51 0.38
CA GLY A 170 -42.16 1.21 0.28
C GLY A 170 -42.76 0.49 1.51
N GLU A 171 -41.93 -0.09 2.38
CA GLU A 171 -42.39 -0.79 3.59
C GLU A 171 -42.46 0.13 4.83
N THR A 172 -41.53 1.08 4.96
CA THR A 172 -41.47 2.00 6.12
C THR A 172 -41.92 3.43 5.81
N GLY A 173 -42.04 3.79 4.52
CA GLY A 173 -42.34 5.15 4.06
C GLY A 173 -41.20 6.14 4.26
N GLN A 174 -39.99 5.68 4.63
CA GLN A 174 -38.82 6.54 4.85
C GLN A 174 -37.98 6.68 3.57
N ASP A 175 -37.55 7.91 3.31
CA ASP A 175 -36.63 8.23 2.22
C ASP A 175 -35.18 8.22 2.73
N ILE A 176 -34.32 7.43 2.09
CA ILE A 176 -32.89 7.41 2.39
C ILE A 176 -32.15 8.29 1.37
N GLU A 177 -31.54 9.38 1.82
CA GLU A 177 -30.71 10.22 0.97
C GLU A 177 -29.44 9.46 0.53
N LEU A 178 -29.16 9.49 -0.77
CA LEU A 178 -28.04 8.79 -1.41
C LEU A 178 -27.03 9.78 -1.97
N VAL A 179 -25.76 9.38 -1.93
CA VAL A 179 -24.61 10.07 -2.48
C VAL A 179 -23.94 9.17 -3.52
N GLU A 180 -23.68 9.72 -4.69
CA GLU A 180 -23.01 9.00 -5.77
C GLU A 180 -21.55 8.67 -5.39
N THR A 181 -21.09 7.47 -5.73
CA THR A 181 -19.72 7.03 -5.44
C THR A 181 -18.73 7.29 -6.57
N GLY A 182 -19.23 7.57 -7.77
CA GLY A 182 -18.44 7.63 -9.01
C GLY A 182 -18.06 6.25 -9.58
N THR A 183 -18.67 5.14 -9.13
CA THR A 183 -18.47 3.81 -9.72
C THR A 183 -19.78 3.23 -10.24
N SER A 184 -19.71 2.50 -11.35
CA SER A 184 -20.89 1.77 -11.87
C SER A 184 -21.23 0.54 -11.03
N THR A 185 -20.25 -0.05 -10.34
CA THR A 185 -20.47 -1.29 -9.59
C THR A 185 -21.14 -1.04 -8.24
N ILE A 186 -20.80 0.05 -7.55
CA ILE A 186 -21.42 0.41 -6.27
C ILE A 186 -21.89 1.86 -6.41
N PRO A 187 -23.03 2.13 -7.07
CA PRO A 187 -23.37 3.47 -7.54
C PRO A 187 -23.62 4.46 -6.40
N HIS A 188 -24.18 3.99 -5.28
CA HIS A 188 -24.70 4.85 -4.22
C HIS A 188 -24.22 4.46 -2.82
N PHE A 189 -24.00 5.48 -2.00
CA PHE A 189 -23.81 5.37 -0.55
C PHE A 189 -24.93 6.14 0.18
N PRO A 190 -25.43 5.63 1.31
CA PRO A 190 -26.42 6.36 2.09
C PRO A 190 -25.76 7.53 2.82
N LYS A 191 -26.40 8.70 2.82
CA LYS A 191 -25.92 9.90 3.51
C LYS A 191 -25.91 9.70 5.03
N THR A 192 -26.90 8.98 5.55
CA THR A 192 -27.01 8.60 6.96
C THR A 192 -27.07 7.09 7.11
N ILE A 193 -26.51 6.56 8.19
CA ILE A 193 -26.62 5.16 8.58
C ILE A 193 -26.95 5.06 10.08
N HIS A 194 -27.62 3.99 10.45
CA HIS A 194 -27.87 3.63 11.83
C HIS A 194 -26.98 2.46 12.23
N LEU A 195 -26.25 2.61 13.33
CA LEU A 195 -25.38 1.57 13.87
C LEU A 195 -25.84 1.20 15.28
N PRO A 196 -25.80 -0.10 15.65
CA PRO A 196 -26.17 -0.55 16.97
C PRO A 196 -25.22 0.04 18.00
N SER A 197 -25.76 0.64 19.07
CA SER A 197 -24.94 1.17 20.16
C SER A 197 -24.33 0.04 21.00
N THR A 198 -23.04 0.15 21.31
CA THR A 198 -22.31 -0.76 22.22
C THR A 198 -22.89 -0.79 23.65
N SER A 199 -23.77 0.15 24.01
CA SER A 199 -24.32 0.31 25.37
C SER A 199 -25.51 -0.60 25.71
N GLY A 200 -25.87 -1.58 24.87
CA GLY A 200 -26.94 -2.54 25.15
C GLY A 200 -28.36 -1.95 25.15
N ASN A 201 -28.50 -0.63 25.00
CA ASN A 201 -29.77 0.01 24.67
C ASN A 201 -29.94 -0.04 23.16
N ARG A 202 -31.10 -0.54 22.69
CA ARG A 202 -31.45 -0.71 21.28
C ARG A 202 -31.70 0.62 20.55
N ASP A 203 -31.03 1.68 20.96
CA ASP A 203 -31.10 2.99 20.31
C ASP A 203 -30.04 3.01 19.20
N ASP A 204 -30.53 2.73 17.99
CA ASP A 204 -29.77 2.86 16.75
C ASP A 204 -29.23 4.29 16.63
N THR A 205 -27.91 4.41 16.75
CA THR A 205 -27.25 5.71 16.72
C THR A 205 -27.07 6.15 15.28
N GLU A 206 -27.47 7.38 14.98
CA GLU A 206 -27.32 7.95 13.64
C GLU A 206 -25.90 8.45 13.39
N TYR A 207 -25.37 8.08 12.23
CA TYR A 207 -24.10 8.54 11.70
C TYR A 207 -24.29 9.20 10.34
N THR A 208 -23.62 10.32 10.11
CA THR A 208 -23.65 11.07 8.86
C THR A 208 -22.36 10.89 8.07
N LEU A 209 -22.47 10.68 6.76
CA LEU A 209 -21.35 10.59 5.82
C LEU A 209 -20.67 11.95 5.69
N LEU A 210 -19.39 12.00 6.10
CA LEU A 210 -18.52 13.14 5.87
C LEU A 210 -17.91 13.09 4.47
N GLY A 211 -17.44 11.94 4.02
CA GLY A 211 -16.85 11.83 2.69
C GLY A 211 -16.60 10.39 2.29
N LEU A 212 -16.47 10.16 0.98
CA LEU A 212 -16.21 8.85 0.42
C LEU A 212 -15.13 8.90 -0.65
N GLY A 213 -14.65 7.73 -1.05
CA GLY A 213 -13.82 7.58 -2.23
C GLY A 213 -13.50 6.13 -2.55
N ILE A 214 -12.86 5.94 -3.69
CA ILE A 214 -12.56 4.62 -4.23
C ILE A 214 -11.13 4.23 -3.86
N ARG A 215 -10.94 3.01 -3.36
CA ARG A 215 -9.61 2.38 -3.27
C ARG A 215 -9.28 1.74 -4.60
N THR A 216 -8.14 2.14 -5.18
CA THR A 216 -7.54 1.48 -6.34
C THR A 216 -6.21 0.83 -5.98
N VAL A 217 -5.85 -0.24 -6.69
CA VAL A 217 -4.54 -0.89 -6.62
C VAL A 217 -3.86 -0.89 -7.98
N SER A 218 -2.53 -0.82 -7.98
CA SER A 218 -1.64 -0.82 -9.16
C SER A 218 -1.73 0.41 -10.08
N PHE A 219 -0.81 0.51 -11.04
CA PHE A 219 -0.78 1.54 -12.09
C PHE A 219 -2.00 1.49 -13.02
N LEU A 220 -2.71 0.36 -13.08
CA LEU A 220 -3.93 0.19 -13.88
C LEU A 220 -5.20 0.70 -13.17
N SER A 221 -5.07 1.30 -11.97
CA SER A 221 -6.19 1.86 -11.20
C SER A 221 -7.34 0.87 -10.98
N ILE A 222 -7.01 -0.40 -10.68
CA ILE A 222 -8.00 -1.45 -10.45
C ILE A 222 -8.77 -1.12 -9.17
N GLN A 223 -10.07 -0.85 -9.29
CA GLN A 223 -10.95 -0.58 -8.16
C GLN A 223 -11.14 -1.84 -7.30
N VAL A 224 -10.93 -1.69 -5.99
CA VAL A 224 -11.04 -2.79 -5.01
C VAL A 224 -12.31 -2.64 -4.16
N TYR A 225 -12.53 -1.45 -3.63
CA TYR A 225 -13.71 -1.11 -2.83
C TYR A 225 -13.98 0.39 -2.85
N VAL A 226 -15.22 0.76 -2.56
CA VAL A 226 -15.58 2.12 -2.16
C VAL A 226 -15.54 2.18 -0.62
N VAL A 227 -14.99 3.24 -0.06
CA VAL A 227 -14.98 3.49 1.38
C VAL A 227 -15.61 4.84 1.67
N GLY A 228 -16.53 4.87 2.65
CA GLY A 228 -17.15 6.08 3.18
C GLY A 228 -16.79 6.26 4.65
N PHE A 229 -16.43 7.48 5.04
CA PHE A 229 -16.18 7.88 6.42
C PHE A 229 -17.40 8.56 7.00
N TYR A 230 -17.88 7.99 8.10
CA TYR A 230 -19.05 8.43 8.83
C TYR A 230 -18.64 8.89 10.22
N ILE A 231 -19.36 9.87 10.75
CA ILE A 231 -19.24 10.33 12.13
C ILE A 231 -20.62 10.31 12.76
N GLN A 232 -20.70 9.98 14.04
CA GLN A 232 -21.95 10.09 14.78
C GLN A 232 -22.46 11.54 14.67
N THR A 233 -23.74 11.73 14.34
CA THR A 233 -24.30 13.07 14.10
C THR A 233 -24.08 13.99 15.31
N SER A 234 -24.18 13.46 16.54
CA SER A 234 -23.90 14.21 17.78
C SER A 234 -22.43 14.54 18.04
N SER A 235 -21.47 13.85 17.39
CA SER A 235 -20.03 14.13 17.51
C SER A 235 -19.54 15.21 16.52
N LEU A 236 -20.37 15.61 15.55
CA LEU A 236 -20.03 16.63 14.55
C LEU A 236 -19.62 17.98 15.17
N PRO A 237 -20.38 18.56 16.14
CA PRO A 237 -20.02 19.86 16.71
C PRO A 237 -18.67 19.83 17.43
N THR A 238 -18.36 18.73 18.12
CA THR A 238 -17.07 18.54 18.79
C THR A 238 -15.93 18.52 17.79
N LEU A 239 -16.03 17.72 16.72
CA LEU A 239 -15.02 17.68 15.67
C LEU A 239 -14.85 19.05 15.00
N GLN A 240 -15.97 19.70 14.67
CA GLN A 240 -15.99 21.03 14.06
C GLN A 240 -15.25 22.05 14.94
N GLN A 241 -15.58 22.10 16.23
CA GLN A 241 -14.93 22.99 17.19
C GLN A 241 -13.43 22.71 17.29
N THR A 242 -13.01 21.44 17.43
CA THR A 242 -11.60 21.07 17.51
C THR A 242 -10.81 21.55 16.30
N LEU A 243 -11.35 21.35 15.08
CA LEU A 243 -10.70 21.77 13.84
C LEU A 243 -10.66 23.29 13.67
N ILE A 244 -11.73 24.00 14.01
CA ILE A 244 -11.76 25.48 13.98
C ILE A 244 -10.69 26.03 14.91
N LYS A 245 -10.66 25.55 16.16
CA LYS A 245 -9.73 26.01 17.21
C LYS A 245 -8.28 25.68 16.90
N ARG A 246 -8.03 24.62 16.12
CA ARG A 246 -6.68 24.28 15.64
C ARG A 246 -6.10 25.33 14.70
N ILE A 247 -6.93 25.92 13.84
CA ILE A 247 -6.51 26.96 12.88
C ILE A 247 -6.52 28.33 13.54
N ASN A 248 -7.61 28.66 14.22
CA ASN A 248 -7.77 29.93 14.91
C ASN A 248 -8.46 29.73 16.27
N PRO A 249 -7.71 29.81 17.38
CA PRO A 249 -8.24 29.60 18.73
C PRO A 249 -9.39 30.55 19.11
N LEU A 250 -9.49 31.72 18.46
CA LEU A 250 -10.52 32.72 18.75
C LEU A 250 -11.73 32.63 17.82
N ALA A 251 -11.65 31.88 16.71
CA ALA A 251 -12.73 31.79 15.73
C ALA A 251 -13.88 30.89 16.20
N SER A 252 -15.09 31.21 15.73
CA SER A 252 -16.31 30.37 15.81
C SER A 252 -16.68 29.71 14.47
N SER A 253 -16.06 30.16 13.37
CA SER A 253 -16.16 29.62 12.01
C SER A 253 -14.91 30.04 11.22
N LEU A 254 -14.52 29.27 10.20
CA LEU A 254 -13.35 29.62 9.39
C LEU A 254 -13.71 30.51 8.20
N VAL A 255 -12.88 31.52 7.92
CA VAL A 255 -12.96 32.30 6.67
C VAL A 255 -12.28 31.59 5.50
N SER A 256 -12.46 32.05 4.27
CA SER A 256 -11.99 31.35 3.06
C SER A 256 -10.49 31.01 3.05
N THR A 257 -9.63 31.89 3.58
CA THR A 257 -8.18 31.62 3.69
C THR A 257 -7.89 30.55 4.72
N GLU A 258 -8.49 30.65 5.92
CA GLU A 258 -8.35 29.66 6.99
C GLU A 258 -8.89 28.28 6.57
N LYS A 259 -9.95 28.22 5.76
CA LYS A 259 -10.44 26.97 5.15
C LYS A 259 -9.40 26.33 4.24
N GLN A 260 -8.68 27.14 3.47
CA GLN A 260 -7.63 26.65 2.60
C GLN A 260 -6.41 26.16 3.38
N ASP A 261 -6.09 26.84 4.49
CA ASP A 261 -5.05 26.39 5.42
C ASP A 261 -5.42 25.04 6.05
N LEU A 262 -6.66 24.89 6.53
CA LEU A 262 -7.17 23.62 7.05
C LEU A 262 -7.12 22.51 6.00
N ARG A 263 -7.57 22.79 4.76
CA ARG A 263 -7.52 21.83 3.64
C ARG A 263 -6.08 21.38 3.38
N THR A 264 -5.15 22.32 3.36
CA THR A 264 -3.72 22.04 3.13
C THR A 264 -3.15 21.18 4.26
N LEU A 265 -3.49 21.51 5.51
CA LEU A 265 -3.06 20.75 6.69
C LEU A 265 -3.57 19.31 6.66
N LEU A 266 -4.86 19.10 6.35
CA LEU A 266 -5.48 17.78 6.29
C LEU A 266 -5.00 16.90 5.12
N LEU A 267 -4.45 17.50 4.06
CA LEU A 267 -3.90 16.78 2.91
C LEU A 267 -2.37 16.59 2.99
N ALA A 268 -1.67 17.42 3.77
CA ALA A 268 -0.22 17.35 3.92
C ALA A 268 0.20 16.10 4.70
N GLY A 269 1.15 15.31 4.20
CA GLY A 269 1.49 13.99 4.75
C GLY A 269 1.78 13.99 6.26
N ALA A 270 2.82 14.71 6.71
CA ALA A 270 3.20 14.72 8.13
C ALA A 270 2.17 15.46 9.01
N SER A 271 1.76 16.66 8.62
CA SER A 271 0.83 17.48 9.41
C SER A 271 -0.56 16.86 9.55
N SER A 272 -1.06 16.18 8.51
CA SER A 272 -2.33 15.44 8.59
C SER A 272 -2.22 14.25 9.53
N TYR A 273 -1.08 13.56 9.54
CA TYR A 273 -0.84 12.46 10.48
C TYR A 273 -0.90 12.96 11.91
N GLU A 274 -0.13 14.00 12.25
CA GLU A 274 -0.09 14.58 13.59
C GLU A 274 -1.47 15.07 14.04
N LEU A 275 -2.17 15.83 13.18
CA LEU A 275 -3.51 16.32 13.50
C LEU A 275 -4.50 15.19 13.80
N TRP A 276 -4.56 14.17 12.92
CA TRP A 276 -5.47 13.06 13.14
C TRP A 276 -5.04 12.19 14.32
N ASP A 277 -3.74 12.02 14.56
CA ASP A 277 -3.24 11.28 15.71
C ASP A 277 -3.64 11.96 17.03
N ASP A 278 -3.52 13.29 17.10
CA ASP A 278 -3.97 14.11 18.24
C ASP A 278 -5.48 13.95 18.45
N ILE A 279 -6.29 14.15 17.40
CA ILE A 279 -7.77 14.06 17.49
C ILE A 279 -8.21 12.64 17.88
N LEU A 280 -7.60 11.61 17.31
CA LEU A 280 -8.01 10.22 17.52
C LEU A 280 -7.55 9.70 18.89
N SER A 281 -6.42 10.18 19.42
CA SER A 281 -5.92 9.78 20.74
C SER A 281 -6.60 10.50 21.91
N ASP A 282 -7.23 11.66 21.66
CA ASP A 282 -7.95 12.42 22.66
C ASP A 282 -9.35 11.82 22.95
N LYS A 283 -9.41 10.98 23.98
CA LYS A 283 -10.66 10.37 24.47
C LYS A 283 -11.65 11.38 25.03
N THR A 284 -11.21 12.58 25.42
CA THR A 284 -12.12 13.60 25.97
C THR A 284 -13.09 14.14 24.93
N LEU A 285 -12.73 14.04 23.65
CA LEU A 285 -13.60 14.42 22.54
C LEU A 285 -14.77 13.44 22.35
N ASN A 286 -14.66 12.20 22.85
CA ASN A 286 -15.69 11.16 22.75
C ASN A 286 -16.26 11.03 21.33
N LEU A 287 -15.38 11.07 20.32
CA LEU A 287 -15.78 11.01 18.92
C LEU A 287 -16.08 9.57 18.53
N LYS A 288 -17.31 9.33 18.06
CA LYS A 288 -17.66 8.05 17.45
C LYS A 288 -17.67 8.17 15.94
N THR A 289 -16.95 7.28 15.27
CA THR A 289 -16.78 7.32 13.82
C THR A 289 -16.86 5.92 13.23
N ALA A 290 -17.08 5.82 11.92
CA ALA A 290 -17.12 4.55 11.23
C ALA A 290 -16.60 4.65 9.80
N PHE A 291 -15.98 3.57 9.31
CA PHE A 291 -15.72 3.37 7.89
C PHE A 291 -16.66 2.32 7.33
N ARG A 292 -17.42 2.68 6.30
CA ARG A 292 -18.23 1.75 5.50
C ARG A 292 -17.44 1.33 4.27
N VAL A 293 -17.00 0.08 4.22
CA VAL A 293 -16.19 -0.51 3.14
C VAL A 293 -17.08 -1.44 2.31
N VAL A 294 -17.18 -1.18 1.01
CA VAL A 294 -18.01 -1.96 0.08
C VAL A 294 -17.16 -2.46 -1.09
N PRO A 295 -16.84 -3.77 -1.19
CA PRO A 295 -16.06 -4.31 -2.29
C PRO A 295 -16.74 -4.09 -3.64
N THR A 296 -15.96 -3.64 -4.63
CA THR A 296 -16.41 -3.54 -6.03
C THR A 296 -16.14 -4.85 -6.79
N ARG A 297 -15.47 -5.81 -6.16
CA ARG A 297 -15.14 -7.13 -6.70
C ARG A 297 -15.26 -8.18 -5.60
N ASN A 298 -15.43 -9.45 -6.00
CA ASN A 298 -15.41 -10.55 -5.06
C ASN A 298 -14.04 -10.64 -4.39
N THR A 299 -14.03 -10.64 -3.06
CA THR A 299 -12.83 -10.79 -2.23
C THR A 299 -13.18 -11.68 -1.03
N ASP A 300 -12.23 -11.87 -0.13
CA ASP A 300 -12.42 -12.56 1.12
C ASP A 300 -11.92 -11.73 2.30
N PHE A 301 -12.33 -12.13 3.51
CA PHE A 301 -11.93 -11.43 4.73
C PHE A 301 -10.46 -11.60 5.06
N ALA A 302 -9.79 -12.67 4.59
CA ALA A 302 -8.36 -12.83 4.78
C ALA A 302 -7.58 -11.75 4.00
N HIS A 303 -7.99 -11.47 2.76
CA HIS A 303 -7.39 -10.45 1.92
C HIS A 303 -7.61 -9.03 2.48
N LEU A 304 -8.83 -8.73 2.92
CA LEU A 304 -9.16 -7.45 3.57
C LEU A 304 -8.35 -7.27 4.86
N ARG A 305 -8.37 -8.29 5.74
CA ARG A 305 -7.58 -8.31 6.99
C ARG A 305 -6.11 -8.06 6.71
N ASP A 306 -5.52 -8.78 5.77
CA ASP A 306 -4.09 -8.67 5.49
C ASP A 306 -3.76 -7.27 4.94
N GLY A 307 -4.66 -6.65 4.18
CA GLY A 307 -4.56 -5.24 3.79
C GLY A 307 -4.52 -4.27 4.98
N PHE A 308 -5.45 -4.43 5.92
CA PHE A 308 -5.50 -3.60 7.13
C PHE A 308 -4.28 -3.82 8.02
N VAL A 309 -3.89 -5.08 8.27
CA VAL A 309 -2.70 -5.44 9.05
C VAL A 309 -1.44 -4.83 8.44
N ARG A 310 -1.28 -4.90 7.11
CA ARG A 310 -0.15 -4.24 6.41
C ARG A 310 -0.16 -2.73 6.63
N GLY A 311 -1.32 -2.08 6.54
CA GLY A 311 -1.46 -0.64 6.78
C GLY A 311 -1.08 -0.23 8.20
N ILE A 312 -1.48 -1.01 9.20
CA ILE A 312 -1.11 -0.80 10.61
C ILE A 312 0.39 -1.03 10.79
N THR A 313 0.93 -2.15 10.28
CA THR A 313 2.35 -2.51 10.42
C THR A 313 3.29 -1.47 9.81
N ALA A 314 2.92 -0.90 8.66
CA ALA A 314 3.71 0.16 8.03
C ALA A 314 3.83 1.40 8.94
N ARG A 315 2.75 1.77 9.64
CA ARG A 315 2.75 2.93 10.55
C ARG A 315 3.52 2.64 11.84
N THR A 316 3.42 1.43 12.38
CA THR A 316 4.24 1.05 13.55
C THR A 316 5.74 1.06 13.23
N GLN A 317 6.13 0.69 12.00
CA GLN A 317 7.52 0.77 11.56
C GLN A 317 8.04 2.21 11.46
N VAL A 318 7.21 3.14 10.98
CA VAL A 318 7.55 4.57 10.94
C VAL A 318 7.73 5.13 12.35
N ALA A 319 6.79 4.84 13.26
CA ALA A 319 6.89 5.29 14.66
C ALA A 319 8.14 4.74 15.34
N LYS A 320 8.43 3.45 15.14
CA LYS A 320 9.67 2.81 15.63
C LYS A 320 10.93 3.51 15.11
N ALA A 321 10.97 3.85 13.82
CA ALA A 321 12.10 4.56 13.23
C ALA A 321 12.31 5.97 13.84
N GLN A 322 11.23 6.58 14.34
CA GLN A 322 11.25 7.87 15.03
C GLN A 322 11.57 7.76 16.53
N GLY A 323 11.84 6.55 17.04
CA GLY A 323 12.18 6.32 18.45
C GLY A 323 10.99 6.29 19.41
N ASN A 324 9.75 6.40 18.90
CA ASN A 324 8.53 6.29 19.67
C ASN A 324 7.90 4.92 19.41
N SER A 325 7.99 3.98 20.36
CA SER A 325 7.45 2.63 20.16
C SER A 325 6.41 2.22 21.19
N PRO A 326 5.26 2.93 21.28
CA PRO A 326 4.11 2.48 22.05
C PRO A 326 3.45 1.25 21.38
N PHE A 327 4.10 0.63 20.38
CA PHE A 327 3.60 -0.50 19.60
C PHE A 327 4.48 -1.74 19.75
N GLU A 328 5.48 -1.70 20.64
CA GLU A 328 6.41 -2.80 20.92
C GLU A 328 6.07 -3.60 22.18
N ASP A 329 5.04 -3.19 22.92
CA ASP A 329 4.60 -3.91 24.10
C ASP A 329 3.79 -5.18 23.76
N GLU A 330 3.73 -6.07 24.75
CA GLU A 330 3.03 -7.34 24.63
C GLU A 330 1.51 -7.17 24.43
N SER A 331 0.93 -6.12 25.03
CA SER A 331 -0.51 -5.84 24.91
C SER A 331 -0.89 -5.42 23.49
N PHE A 332 -0.06 -4.65 22.79
CA PHE A 332 -0.26 -4.33 21.39
C PHE A 332 -0.15 -5.58 20.52
N GLY A 333 0.83 -6.43 20.80
CA GLY A 333 0.96 -7.74 20.16
C GLY A 333 -0.26 -8.63 20.34
N ALA A 334 -0.90 -8.60 21.52
CA ALA A 334 -2.16 -9.29 21.80
C ALA A 334 -3.33 -8.66 21.02
N ALA A 335 -3.49 -7.34 21.08
CA ALA A 335 -4.54 -6.63 20.35
C ALA A 335 -4.47 -6.84 18.83
N MET A 336 -3.27 -6.95 18.26
CA MET A 336 -3.08 -7.29 16.85
C MET A 336 -3.53 -8.73 16.52
N ARG A 337 -3.38 -9.68 17.45
CA ARG A 337 -3.91 -11.05 17.29
C ARG A 337 -5.43 -11.05 17.37
N ASP A 338 -6.00 -10.33 18.33
CA ASP A 338 -7.45 -10.21 18.51
C ASP A 338 -8.10 -9.58 17.27
N PHE A 339 -7.50 -8.52 16.74
CA PHE A 339 -7.95 -7.88 15.51
C PHE A 339 -7.96 -8.83 14.32
N LYS A 340 -6.91 -9.64 14.16
CA LYS A 340 -6.85 -10.67 13.11
C LYS A 340 -7.93 -11.74 13.30
N ALA A 341 -8.22 -12.09 14.55
CA ALA A 341 -9.21 -13.10 14.90
C ALA A 341 -10.64 -12.68 14.55
N LEU A 342 -10.99 -11.38 14.61
CA LEU A 342 -12.32 -10.88 14.23
C LEU A 342 -12.74 -11.30 12.81
N MET A 343 -11.78 -11.36 11.88
CA MET A 343 -12.00 -11.72 10.47
C MET A 343 -11.59 -13.16 10.15
N GLN A 344 -11.05 -13.92 11.12
CA GLN A 344 -10.60 -15.28 10.90
C GLN A 344 -11.78 -16.24 10.69
N GLY A 345 -11.73 -17.04 9.62
CA GLY A 345 -12.76 -18.04 9.34
C GLY A 345 -14.11 -17.47 8.86
N LYS A 346 -14.19 -16.16 8.59
CA LYS A 346 -15.44 -15.49 8.16
C LYS A 346 -15.80 -15.71 6.68
N GLY A 347 -14.91 -16.33 5.89
CA GLY A 347 -15.18 -16.68 4.50
C GLY A 347 -15.03 -15.51 3.52
N SER A 348 -15.99 -15.36 2.61
CA SER A 348 -15.94 -14.39 1.51
C SER A 348 -16.63 -13.06 1.85
N ALA A 349 -16.14 -11.99 1.22
CA ALA A 349 -16.75 -10.66 1.21
C ALA A 349 -17.03 -10.30 -0.26
N PRO A 350 -18.17 -10.75 -0.83
CA PRO A 350 -18.44 -10.60 -2.26
C PRO A 350 -18.77 -9.14 -2.62
N THR A 351 -18.76 -8.83 -3.92
CA THR A 351 -19.09 -7.48 -4.44
C THR A 351 -20.41 -6.97 -3.88
N GLY A 352 -20.43 -5.78 -3.29
CA GLY A 352 -21.66 -5.17 -2.74
C GLY A 352 -22.05 -5.61 -1.33
N SER A 353 -21.34 -6.56 -0.72
CA SER A 353 -21.39 -6.74 0.73
C SER A 353 -20.81 -5.52 1.46
N VAL A 354 -21.19 -5.29 2.71
CA VAL A 354 -20.74 -4.13 3.49
C VAL A 354 -19.96 -4.59 4.71
N LEU A 355 -18.75 -4.07 4.88
CA LEU A 355 -18.00 -4.17 6.12
C LEU A 355 -17.95 -2.78 6.77
N VAL A 356 -18.53 -2.65 7.95
CA VAL A 356 -18.47 -1.43 8.76
C VAL A 356 -17.42 -1.62 9.85
N LEU A 357 -16.41 -0.77 9.83
CA LEU A 357 -15.42 -0.63 10.89
C LEU A 357 -15.89 0.51 11.80
N THR A 358 -16.16 0.25 13.07
CA THR A 358 -16.60 1.27 14.03
C THR A 358 -15.48 1.63 14.99
N ARG A 359 -15.39 2.90 15.36
CA ARG A 359 -14.56 3.39 16.47
C ARG A 359 -15.47 4.12 17.45
N ASP A 360 -15.52 3.64 18.68
CA ASP A 360 -16.23 4.35 19.75
C ASP A 360 -15.37 5.45 20.40
N GLY A 361 -15.93 6.15 21.39
CA GLY A 361 -15.26 7.27 22.03
C GLY A 361 -14.06 6.89 22.89
N ASP A 362 -13.98 5.65 23.37
CA ASP A 362 -12.81 5.13 24.08
C ASP A 362 -11.71 4.64 23.12
N GLY A 363 -12.06 4.54 21.84
CA GLY A 363 -11.21 4.12 20.76
C GLY A 363 -11.29 2.63 20.45
N ALA A 364 -12.23 1.88 21.02
CA ALA A 364 -12.39 0.47 20.69
C ALA A 364 -12.84 0.31 19.23
N LEU A 365 -12.26 -0.69 18.55
CA LEU A 365 -12.58 -1.06 17.18
C LEU A 365 -13.69 -2.11 17.18
N GLY A 366 -14.82 -1.86 16.52
CA GLY A 366 -15.85 -2.88 16.24
C GLY A 366 -15.93 -3.22 14.75
N LEU A 367 -16.32 -4.45 14.41
CA LEU A 367 -16.56 -4.88 13.03
C LEU A 367 -17.98 -5.41 12.89
N VAL A 368 -18.75 -4.81 11.97
CA VAL A 368 -20.09 -5.28 11.60
C VAL A 368 -20.10 -5.60 10.11
N TYR A 369 -20.60 -6.76 9.75
CA TYR A 369 -20.73 -7.20 8.37
C TYR A 369 -22.20 -7.27 7.96
N GLN A 370 -22.49 -6.81 6.75
CA GLN A 370 -23.80 -6.96 6.11
C GLN A 370 -23.60 -7.71 4.79
N ASP A 371 -24.30 -8.83 4.62
CA ASP A 371 -24.27 -9.55 3.35
C ASP A 371 -25.10 -8.83 2.27
N LYS A 372 -25.07 -9.34 1.03
CA LYS A 372 -25.84 -8.75 -0.08
C LYS A 372 -27.36 -8.81 0.11
N LYS A 373 -27.84 -9.69 0.98
CA LYS A 373 -29.27 -9.86 1.29
C LYS A 373 -29.70 -8.95 2.45
N GLY A 374 -28.78 -8.19 3.02
CA GLY A 374 -29.02 -7.27 4.13
C GLY A 374 -28.87 -7.91 5.50
N ALA A 375 -28.50 -9.20 5.60
CA ALA A 375 -28.31 -9.85 6.90
C ALA A 375 -27.07 -9.30 7.59
N VAL A 376 -27.25 -8.80 8.82
CA VAL A 376 -26.21 -8.19 9.63
C VAL A 376 -25.61 -9.21 10.59
N GLN A 377 -24.28 -9.25 10.67
CA GLN A 377 -23.52 -10.08 11.58
C GLN A 377 -22.46 -9.24 12.30
N ASP A 378 -22.46 -9.31 13.63
CA ASP A 378 -21.39 -8.73 14.45
C ASP A 378 -20.16 -9.66 14.43
N PHE A 379 -19.00 -9.10 14.07
CA PHE A 379 -17.73 -9.83 14.04
C PHE A 379 -16.94 -9.67 15.35
N GLY A 380 -17.40 -8.80 16.26
CA GLY A 380 -16.79 -8.52 17.55
C GLY A 380 -15.97 -7.23 17.55
N SER A 381 -15.24 -7.02 18.65
CA SER A 381 -14.49 -5.80 18.88
C SER A 381 -13.10 -6.03 19.50
N VAL A 382 -12.22 -5.04 19.35
CA VAL A 382 -10.90 -4.95 20.00
C VAL A 382 -10.84 -3.66 20.80
N GLY A 383 -10.60 -3.75 22.11
CA GLY A 383 -10.60 -2.59 23.01
C GLY A 383 -9.34 -1.72 22.97
N ASP A 384 -8.27 -2.17 22.31
CA ASP A 384 -7.02 -1.39 22.24
C ASP A 384 -7.15 -0.23 21.24
N GLU A 385 -7.15 1.00 21.76
CA GLU A 385 -7.38 2.20 20.97
C GLU A 385 -6.38 2.36 19.84
N ARG A 386 -5.14 1.89 20.04
CA ARG A 386 -4.03 2.01 19.10
C ARG A 386 -4.33 1.29 17.79
N ILE A 387 -5.05 0.17 17.85
CA ILE A 387 -5.44 -0.58 16.65
C ILE A 387 -6.38 0.25 15.78
N ALA A 388 -7.47 0.77 16.36
CA ALA A 388 -8.40 1.62 15.61
C ALA A 388 -7.75 2.94 15.18
N ARG A 389 -6.93 3.59 16.02
CA ARG A 389 -6.23 4.83 15.65
C ARG A 389 -5.33 4.64 14.43
N LEU A 390 -4.48 3.61 14.44
CA LEU A 390 -3.63 3.30 13.30
C LEU A 390 -4.44 2.93 12.05
N LEU A 391 -5.53 2.17 12.21
CA LEU A 391 -6.42 1.82 11.09
C LEU A 391 -7.16 3.04 10.52
N TRP A 392 -7.52 4.03 11.32
CA TRP A 392 -8.10 5.28 10.84
C TRP A 392 -7.07 6.11 10.09
N LEU A 393 -5.86 6.21 10.64
CA LEU A 393 -4.74 6.85 9.97
C LEU A 393 -4.40 6.19 8.63
N VAL A 394 -4.71 4.91 8.42
CA VAL A 394 -4.58 4.26 7.09
C VAL A 394 -5.36 5.01 6.01
N TYR A 395 -6.45 5.70 6.35
CA TYR A 395 -7.26 6.45 5.38
C TYR A 395 -7.14 7.96 5.51
N LEU A 396 -7.00 8.48 6.74
CA LEU A 396 -7.15 9.91 7.02
C LEU A 396 -5.85 10.71 6.92
N GLY A 397 -4.71 10.13 7.34
CA GLY A 397 -3.49 10.91 7.57
C GLY A 397 -2.20 10.16 7.26
N GLY A 398 -1.15 10.93 7.00
CA GLY A 398 0.16 10.40 6.60
C GLY A 398 0.45 10.56 5.12
N GLU A 399 1.69 10.27 4.76
CA GLU A 399 2.18 10.35 3.38
C GLU A 399 1.54 9.29 2.48
N ASN A 400 1.37 8.08 3.00
CA ASN A 400 0.84 6.94 2.27
C ASN A 400 -0.51 6.49 2.87
N VAL A 401 -1.60 7.08 2.40
CA VAL A 401 -2.96 6.63 2.73
C VAL A 401 -3.45 5.55 1.76
N SER A 402 -4.38 4.73 2.20
CA SER A 402 -5.00 3.72 1.36
C SER A 402 -5.90 4.35 0.31
N SER A 403 -6.57 5.47 0.51
CA SER A 403 -7.31 6.08 -0.59
C SER A 403 -7.18 7.58 -0.56
N GLU A 404 -6.43 8.12 -1.51
CA GLU A 404 -6.35 9.56 -1.76
C GLU A 404 -7.72 10.14 -2.12
N ALA A 405 -8.51 9.40 -2.89
CA ALA A 405 -9.88 9.79 -3.21
C ALA A 405 -10.73 9.91 -1.94
N ALA A 406 -10.66 8.92 -1.04
CA ALA A 406 -11.40 8.96 0.21
C ALA A 406 -10.91 10.08 1.12
N ARG A 407 -9.58 10.27 1.25
CA ARG A 407 -9.01 11.38 2.01
C ARG A 407 -9.53 12.72 1.51
N ARG A 408 -9.47 12.97 0.20
CA ARG A 408 -9.98 14.20 -0.41
C ARG A 408 -11.48 14.37 -0.15
N GLY A 409 -12.28 13.32 -0.35
CA GLY A 409 -13.71 13.35 -0.07
C GLY A 409 -14.02 13.72 1.39
N VAL A 410 -13.29 13.15 2.35
CA VAL A 410 -13.42 13.48 3.77
C VAL A 410 -13.02 14.93 4.05
N VAL A 411 -11.92 15.40 3.45
CA VAL A 411 -11.48 16.79 3.62
C VAL A 411 -12.53 17.76 3.09
N GLU A 412 -13.09 17.54 1.91
CA GLU A 412 -14.16 18.40 1.38
C GLU A 412 -15.39 18.42 2.28
N GLY A 413 -15.80 17.26 2.81
CA GLY A 413 -16.88 17.19 3.81
C GLY A 413 -16.58 17.95 5.09
N ILE A 414 -15.35 17.86 5.60
CA ILE A 414 -14.90 18.63 6.76
C ILE A 414 -14.95 20.13 6.46
N ILE A 415 -14.48 20.57 5.29
CA ILE A 415 -14.53 21.98 4.90
C ILE A 415 -15.96 22.50 4.83
N ASP A 416 -16.92 21.69 4.36
CA ASP A 416 -18.34 22.05 4.39
C ASP A 416 -18.86 22.20 5.82
N VAL A 417 -18.54 21.24 6.71
CA VAL A 417 -18.96 21.28 8.12
C VAL A 417 -18.42 22.51 8.85
N VAL A 418 -17.13 22.83 8.73
CA VAL A 418 -16.52 23.99 9.41
C VAL A 418 -16.89 25.34 8.78
N SER A 419 -17.47 25.32 7.58
CA SER A 419 -17.98 26.52 6.92
C SER A 419 -19.25 27.04 7.54
N ARG A 420 -19.96 26.20 8.31
CA ARG A 420 -21.21 26.56 8.98
C ARG A 420 -20.91 27.11 10.39
N PRO A 421 -21.72 28.02 10.94
CA PRO A 421 -21.59 28.43 12.34
C PRO A 421 -21.81 27.25 13.29
N LEU A 422 -21.09 27.21 14.41
CA LEU A 422 -21.31 26.21 15.48
C LEU A 422 -22.77 26.27 15.95
N GLY A 423 -23.44 25.11 15.98
CA GLY A 423 -24.83 24.99 16.44
C GLY A 423 -25.92 25.13 15.37
N SER A 424 -25.57 25.32 14.10
CA SER A 424 -26.53 25.13 13.01
C SER A 424 -26.77 23.63 12.82
N VAL A 425 -27.77 23.08 13.51
CA VAL A 425 -28.30 21.73 13.21
C VAL A 425 -28.94 21.80 11.84
N GLU A 426 -28.85 20.74 11.03
CA GLU A 426 -29.72 20.56 9.87
C GLU A 426 -31.17 20.36 10.34
N THR A 427 -31.80 21.39 10.91
CA THR A 427 -33.25 21.52 10.85
C THR A 427 -33.56 22.04 9.46
N LYS A 428 -33.53 21.14 8.48
CA LYS A 428 -34.20 21.39 7.22
C LYS A 428 -35.68 21.25 7.52
N VAL A 429 -36.38 22.38 7.62
CA VAL A 429 -37.84 22.39 7.64
C VAL A 429 -38.27 21.90 6.27
N ASP A 430 -38.97 20.77 6.25
CA ASP A 430 -39.61 20.21 5.05
C ASP A 430 -40.71 21.12 4.51
#